data_AF-A0A0F3RIY0-F1
#
_entry.id   AF-A0A0F3RIY0-F1
#
_cell.length_a   1.000
_cell.length_b   1.000
_cell.length_c   1.000
_cell.angle_alpha   90.00
_cell.angle_beta   90.00
_cell.angle_gamma   90.00
#
_symmetry.space_group_name_H-M   'P 1'
#
loop_
_entity.id
_entity.type
_entity.pdbx_description
1 polymer ?
#
loop_
_entity_poly.entity_id
_entity_poly.type
_entity_poly.pdbx_seq_one_letter_code
_entity_poly.pdbx_strand_id
1 'polypeptide(L)' 'MIAGLCNNQIIAPVIFKGNCNKEIFTTYVETILIKELRSGQIVIMDNINFHNSNSFYRI' A
#
# COMPACT_ATOMS: atom_id res chain seq x y z
N MET A 1 4.60 6.42 8.64
CA MET A 1 3.40 6.86 7.87
C MET A 1 3.47 6.20 6.52
N ILE A 2 2.31 5.77 6.00
CA ILE A 2 2.13 5.26 4.63
C ILE A 2 0.87 5.89 4.04
N ALA A 3 0.87 6.18 2.74
CA ALA A 3 -0.29 6.70 2.01
C ALA A 3 -0.14 6.41 0.52
N GLY A 4 -1.24 6.40 -0.23
CA GLY A 4 -1.24 6.44 -1.68
C GLY A 4 -1.32 7.87 -2.22
N LEU A 5 -0.86 8.08 -3.45
CA LEU A 5 -1.05 9.31 -4.22
C LEU A 5 -1.76 8.98 -5.53
N CYS A 6 -2.92 9.57 -5.77
CA CYS A 6 -3.68 9.40 -7.00
C CYS A 6 -4.27 10.75 -7.43
N ASN A 7 -4.12 11.14 -8.69
CA ASN A 7 -4.63 12.42 -9.23
C ASN A 7 -4.24 13.63 -8.37
N ASN A 8 -2.98 13.70 -7.92
CA ASN A 8 -2.48 14.75 -7.02
C ASN A 8 -3.18 14.84 -5.65
N GLN A 9 -3.88 13.78 -5.24
CA GLN A 9 -4.56 13.68 -3.95
C GLN A 9 -4.00 12.53 -3.13
N ILE A 10 -3.80 12.78 -1.83
CA ILE A 10 -3.40 11.74 -0.87
C ILE A 10 -4.63 10.88 -0.57
N ILE A 11 -4.47 9.57 -0.69
CA ILE A 11 -5.49 8.56 -0.38
C ILE A 11 -4.95 7.58 0.66
N ALA A 12 -5.85 6.93 1.41
CA ALA A 12 -5.50 5.94 2.42
C ALA A 12 -4.36 6.37 3.39
N PRO A 13 -4.34 7.58 3.97
CA PRO A 13 -3.25 7.96 4.86
C PRO A 13 -3.33 7.21 6.20
N VAL A 14 -2.21 6.63 6.64
CA VAL A 14 -2.12 5.90 7.91
C VAL A 14 -0.83 6.25 8.67
N ILE A 15 -1.00 6.53 9.96
CA ILE A 15 0.08 6.69 10.92
C ILE A 15 0.12 5.43 11.80
N PHE A 16 1.31 4.86 11.95
CA PHE A 16 1.56 3.68 12.78
C PHE A 16 2.82 3.92 13.61
N LYS A 17 2.95 3.20 14.71
CA LYS A 17 4.11 3.29 15.61
C LYS A 17 5.24 2.39 15.09
N GLY A 18 6.46 2.91 15.06
CA GLY A 18 7.64 2.17 14.59
C GLY A 18 7.87 2.25 13.07
N ASN A 19 8.75 1.39 12.57
CA ASN A 19 9.14 1.38 11.16
C ASN A 19 8.16 0.58 10.31
N CYS A 20 8.03 0.96 9.03
CA CYS A 20 7.27 0.15 8.07
C CYS A 20 7.98 -1.19 7.88
N ASN A 21 7.25 -2.28 8.06
CA ASN A 21 7.73 -3.63 7.81
C ASN A 21 6.72 -4.36 6.93
N LYS A 22 7.05 -5.61 6.56
CA LYS A 22 6.19 -6.42 5.69
C LYS A 22 4.76 -6.56 6.22
N GLU A 23 4.60 -6.81 7.52
CA GLU A 23 3.29 -7.04 8.13
C GLU A 23 2.42 -5.78 8.07
N ILE A 24 2.96 -4.63 8.52
CA ILE A 24 2.28 -3.34 8.47
C ILE A 24 1.88 -3.00 7.03
N PHE A 25 2.79 -3.20 6.08
CA PHE A 25 2.52 -2.96 4.67
C PHE A 25 1.42 -3.89 4.12
N THR A 26 1.48 -5.18 4.44
CA THR A 26 0.48 -6.18 4.00
C THR A 26 -0.91 -5.82 4.51
N THR A 27 -1.03 -5.57 5.82
CA THR A 27 -2.29 -5.14 6.43
C THR A 27 -2.79 -3.84 5.81
N TYR A 28 -1.90 -2.87 5.56
CA TYR A 28 -2.26 -1.62 4.91
C TYR A 28 -2.87 -1.85 3.51
N VAL A 29 -2.23 -2.68 2.67
CA VAL A 29 -2.73 -2.98 1.32
C VAL A 29 -4.09 -3.67 1.38
N GLU A 30 -4.20 -4.73 2.18
CA GLU A 30 -5.38 -5.60 2.22
C GLU A 30 -6.59 -4.98 2.93
N THR A 31 -6.39 -4.01 3.82
CA THR A 31 -7.48 -3.49 4.66
C THR A 31 -7.80 -2.02 4.45
N ILE A 32 -6.87 -1.25 3.87
CA ILE A 32 -6.98 0.21 3.75
C ILE A 32 -6.84 0.62 2.28
N LEU A 33 -5.72 0.36 1.63
CA LEU A 33 -5.46 0.81 0.26
C LEU A 33 -6.48 0.24 -0.73
N ILE A 34 -6.81 -1.06 -0.63
CA ILE A 34 -7.77 -1.72 -1.53
C ILE A 34 -9.14 -1.03 -1.59
N LYS A 35 -9.57 -0.38 -0.51
CA LYS A 35 -10.88 0.30 -0.43
C LYS A 35 -10.93 1.60 -1.23
N GLU A 36 -9.77 2.20 -1.45
CA GLU A 36 -9.63 3.45 -2.23
C GLU A 36 -9.40 3.17 -3.71
N LEU A 37 -9.05 1.93 -4.07
CA LEU A 37 -8.76 1.53 -5.44
C LEU A 37 -10.01 1.09 -6.19
N ARG A 38 -10.00 1.34 -7.49
CA ARG A 38 -11.00 0.90 -8.46
C ARG A 38 -10.39 -0.18 -9.33
N SER A 39 -11.24 -1.10 -9.77
CA SER A 39 -10.84 -2.14 -10.71
C SER A 39 -10.14 -1.54 -11.94
N GLY A 40 -8.99 -2.10 -12.30
CA GLY A 40 -8.15 -1.65 -13.40
C GLY A 40 -7.16 -0.53 -13.07
N GLN A 41 -7.12 -0.01 -11.84
CA GLN A 41 -6.07 0.90 -11.41
C GLN A 41 -4.76 0.15 -11.16
N ILE A 42 -3.64 0.82 -11.47
CA ILE A 42 -2.28 0.29 -11.27
C ILE A 42 -1.68 0.97 -10.06
N VAL A 43 -1.18 0.17 -9.13
CA VAL A 43 -0.41 0.65 -7.98
C VAL A 43 1.07 0.58 -8.32
N ILE A 44 1.76 1.71 -8.18
CA ILE A 44 3.22 1.80 -8.34
C ILE A 44 3.81 2.03 -6.95
N MET A 45 4.79 1.21 -6.59
CA MET A 45 5.49 1.26 -5.30
C MET A 45 6.99 1.20 -5.53
N ASP A 46 7.77 1.62 -4.55
CA ASP A 46 9.22 1.52 -4.59
C ASP A 46 9.67 0.05 -4.52
N ASN A 47 10.90 -0.21 -4.96
CA ASN A 47 11.47 -1.55 -4.99
C ASN A 47 12.29 -1.83 -3.72
N ILE A 48 11.61 -1.97 -2.58
CA ILE A 48 12.23 -2.36 -1.31
C ILE A 48 11.95 -3.84 -0.99
N ASN A 49 12.92 -4.49 -0.33
CA ASN A 49 13.01 -5.96 -0.25
C ASN A 49 11.75 -6.68 0.26
N PHE A 50 10.93 -6.03 1.08
CA PHE A 50 9.71 -6.62 1.62
C PHE A 50 8.46 -6.42 0.75
N HIS A 51 8.54 -5.71 -0.37
CA HIS A 51 7.49 -5.72 -1.41
C HIS A 51 7.62 -6.93 -2.36
N ASN A 52 8.82 -7.50 -2.51
CA ASN A 52 9.11 -8.60 -3.45
C ASN A 52 8.82 -10.02 -2.92
N SER A 53 8.22 -10.13 -1.73
CA SER A 53 8.09 -11.41 -1.07
C SER A 53 6.91 -12.24 -1.59
N ASN A 54 6.95 -12.71 -2.84
CA ASN A 54 6.07 -13.72 -3.47
C ASN A 54 4.53 -13.55 -3.31
N SER A 55 4.09 -12.45 -2.71
CA SER A 55 2.71 -12.05 -2.51
C SER A 55 2.35 -11.17 -3.68
N PHE A 56 1.93 -11.80 -4.78
CA PHE A 56 1.21 -11.09 -5.82
C PHE A 56 -0.08 -10.55 -5.18
N TYR A 57 -0.07 -9.28 -4.77
CA TYR A 57 -1.30 -8.62 -4.36
C TYR A 57 -2.14 -8.41 -5.63
N ARG A 58 -3.20 -9.20 -5.78
CA ARG A 58 -4.25 -8.93 -6.77
C ARG A 58 -5.11 -7.81 -6.20
N ILE A 59 -4.60 -6.59 -6.32
CA ILE A 59 -5.26 -5.34 -5.93
C ILE A 59 -6.23 -4.92 -7.03
#